data_AF-A0A2D5BVU7-F1
#
_entry.id   AF-A0A2D5BVU7-F1
#
_cell.length_a   1.000
_cell.length_b   1.000
_cell.length_c   1.000
_cell.angle_alpha   90.00
_cell.angle_beta   90.00
_cell.angle_gamma   90.00
#
_symmetry.space_group_name_H-M   'P 1'
#
loop_
_entity.id
_entity.type
_entity.pdbx_description
1 polymer ?
#
loop_
_entity_poly.entity_id
_entity_poly.type
_entity_poly.pdbx_seq_one_letter_code
_entity_poly.pdbx_strand_id
1 'polypeptide(L)' 'MREDWDLLTVSERVEAVRGSLLFIADPVSHLDEHDHVTLADYTLGELYHSRLVLQRLLPHLIEAADVPPSRND' A
#
# COMPACT_ATOMS: atom_id res chain seq x y z
N MET A 1 -11.39 2.99 1.72
CA MET A 1 -11.82 4.39 1.89
C MET A 1 -10.82 5.26 1.17
N ARG A 2 -11.25 6.22 0.35
CA ARG A 2 -10.37 7.21 -0.26
C ARG A 2 -10.02 8.17 0.87
N GLU A 3 -8.84 8.04 1.47
CA GLU A 3 -8.38 9.05 2.43
C GLU A 3 -8.44 10.41 1.73
N ASP A 4 -8.93 11.44 2.41
CA ASP A 4 -8.96 12.79 1.87
C ASP A 4 -7.52 13.31 1.79
N TRP A 5 -6.81 12.92 0.73
CA TRP A 5 -5.43 13.31 0.47
C TRP A 5 -5.24 14.81 0.61
N ASP A 6 -6.25 15.60 0.23
CA ASP A 6 -6.27 17.07 0.33
C ASP A 6 -6.17 17.60 1.76
N LEU A 7 -6.51 16.80 2.77
CA LEU A 7 -6.38 17.16 4.19
C LEU A 7 -4.99 16.84 4.77
N LEU A 8 -4.19 16.03 4.07
CA LEU A 8 -2.86 15.65 4.50
C LEU A 8 -1.81 16.62 3.95
N THR A 9 -0.89 17.05 4.81
CA THR A 9 0.34 17.73 4.41
C THR A 9 1.20 16.81 3.53
N VAL A 10 2.12 17.40 2.75
CA VAL A 10 3.03 16.61 1.89
C VAL A 10 3.81 15.56 2.70
N SER A 11 4.24 15.91 3.92
CA SER A 11 4.96 14.98 4.80
C SER A 11 4.07 13.83 5.28
N GLU A 12 2.82 14.10 5.66
CA GLU A 12 1.87 13.06 6.07
C GLU A 12 1.53 12.12 4.90
N ARG A 13 1.41 12.66 3.69
CA ARG A 13 1.23 11.85 2.47
C ARG A 13 2.43 10.93 2.23
N VAL A 14 3.64 11.44 2.38
CA VAL A 14 4.88 10.63 2.23
C VAL A 14 4.91 9.50 3.26
N GLU A 15 4.56 9.77 4.52
CA GLU A 15 4.52 8.73 5.56
C GLU A 15 3.39 7.72 5.34
N ALA A 16 2.20 8.15 4.89
CA ALA A 16 1.10 7.24 4.54
C ALA A 16 1.48 6.30 3.38
N VAL A 17 2.11 6.84 2.33
CA VAL A 17 2.64 6.06 1.21
C VAL A 17 3.74 5.11 1.70
N ARG A 18 4.67 5.61 2.52
CA ARG A 18 5.76 4.81 3.09
C ARG A 18 5.24 3.64 3.91
N GLY A 19 4.25 3.86 4.79
CA GLY A 19 3.59 2.83 5.57
C GLY A 19 2.90 1.79 4.68
N SER A 20 2.17 2.24 3.66
CA SER A 20 1.51 1.35 2.69
C SER A 20 2.51 0.50 1.91
N LEU A 21 3.64 1.09 1.47
CA LEU A 21 4.70 0.37 0.76
C LEU A 21 5.41 -0.65 1.65
N LEU A 22 5.65 -0.32 2.93
CA LEU A 22 6.23 -1.25 3.90
C LEU A 22 5.29 -2.43 4.17
N PHE A 23 4.00 -2.16 4.33
CA PHE A 23 2.98 -3.20 4.46
C PHE A 23 2.93 -4.12 3.23
N ILE A 24 2.93 -3.55 2.03
CA ILE A 24 2.99 -4.31 0.77
C ILE A 24 4.25 -5.18 0.69
N ALA A 25 5.40 -4.62 1.07
CA ALA A 25 6.68 -5.29 0.97
C ALA A 25 6.80 -6.47 1.94
N ASP A 26 6.17 -6.38 3.11
CA ASP A 26 6.19 -7.43 4.13
C ASP A 26 4.97 -7.37 5.07
N PRO A 27 3.80 -7.88 4.63
CA PRO A 27 2.58 -7.82 5.44
C PRO A 27 2.66 -8.74 6.67
N VAL A 28 3.54 -9.74 6.64
CA VAL A 28 3.74 -10.70 7.74
C VAL A 28 4.42 -10.03 8.93
N SER A 29 5.39 -9.14 8.70
CA SER A 29 6.02 -8.37 9.78
C SER A 29 5.09 -7.36 10.46
N HIS A 30 3.90 -7.13 9.91
CA HIS A 30 2.85 -6.30 10.50
C HIS A 30 1.83 -7.13 11.29
N LEU A 31 1.91 -8.47 11.24
CA LEU A 31 1.19 -9.36 12.15
C LEU A 31 1.93 -9.35 13.49
N ASP A 32 1.51 -8.50 14.42
CA ASP A 32 1.94 -8.65 15.81
C ASP A 32 1.33 -9.95 16.38
N GLU A 33 1.95 -10.53 17.42
CA GLU A 33 1.42 -11.69 18.15
C GLU A 33 0.01 -11.44 18.70
N HIS A 34 -0.44 -10.17 18.76
CA HIS A 34 -1.77 -9.74 19.23
C HIS A 34 -2.71 -9.27 18.11
N ASP A 35 -2.23 -9.12 16.86
CA ASP A 35 -3.07 -8.70 15.74
C ASP A 35 -3.75 -9.91 15.09
N HIS A 36 -4.78 -10.40 15.77
CA HIS A 36 -5.64 -11.49 15.31
C HIS A 36 -6.83 -11.00 14.48
N VAL A 37 -6.81 -9.77 13.95
CA VAL A 37 -8.00 -9.18 13.33
C VAL A 37 -7.70 -8.66 11.93
N THR A 38 -6.59 -7.95 11.72
CA THR A 38 -6.34 -7.23 10.45
C THR A 38 -6.19 -8.18 9.26
N LEU A 39 -5.64 -9.38 9.50
CA LEU A 39 -5.34 -10.35 8.46
C LEU A 39 -5.67 -11.79 8.86
N ALA A 40 -6.39 -12.00 9.97
CA ALA A 40 -6.63 -13.34 10.51
C ALA A 40 -7.51 -14.22 9.61
N ASP A 41 -8.28 -13.60 8.71
CA ASP A 41 -9.08 -14.31 7.72
C ASP A 41 -8.24 -14.80 6.52
N TYR A 42 -7.00 -14.34 6.37
CA TYR A 42 -6.12 -14.74 5.28
C TYR A 42 -5.17 -15.85 5.69
N THR A 43 -5.10 -16.89 4.87
CA THR A 43 -4.06 -17.90 4.97
C THR A 43 -2.69 -17.30 4.64
N LEU A 44 -1.62 -17.91 5.18
CA LEU A 44 -0.24 -17.52 4.87
C LEU A 44 0.06 -17.58 3.36
N GLY A 45 -0.60 -18.48 2.63
CA GLY A 45 -0.51 -18.57 1.17
C GLY A 45 -1.12 -17.37 0.45
N GLU A 46 -2.27 -16.87 0.92
CA GLU A 46 -2.92 -15.66 0.38
C GLU A 46 -2.11 -14.41 0.66
N LEU A 47 -1.48 -14.31 1.83
CA LEU A 47 -0.57 -13.20 2.16
C LEU A 47 0.68 -13.21 1.27
N TYR A 48 1.28 -14.38 1.07
CA TYR A 48 2.44 -14.53 0.19
C TYR A 48 2.09 -14.23 -1.28
N HIS A 49 0.93 -14.69 -1.74
CA HIS A 49 0.43 -14.39 -3.07
C HIS A 49 0.19 -12.88 -3.26
N SER A 50 -0.43 -12.23 -2.28
CA SER A 50 -0.68 -10.79 -2.29
C SER A 50 0.62 -10.00 -2.39
N ARG A 51 1.64 -10.37 -1.59
CA ARG A 51 3.00 -9.78 -1.67
C ARG A 51 3.58 -9.89 -3.09
N LEU A 52 3.51 -11.06 -3.70
CA LEU A 52 4.01 -11.28 -5.07
C LEU A 52 3.29 -10.42 -6.12
N VAL A 53 1.96 -10.34 -6.03
CA VAL A 53 1.16 -9.52 -6.94
C VAL A 53 1.52 -8.05 -6.78
N LEU A 54 1.59 -7.55 -5.55
CA LEU A 54 1.90 -6.16 -5.27
C LEU A 54 3.31 -5.77 -5.72
N GLN A 55 4.31 -6.64 -5.51
CA GLN A 55 5.67 -6.43 -6.02
C GLN A 55 5.72 -6.33 -7.54
N ARG A 56 4.89 -7.10 -8.27
CA ARG A 56 4.79 -7.03 -9.72
C ARG A 56 4.07 -5.78 -10.20
N LEU A 57 3.11 -5.28 -9.44
CA LEU A 57 2.36 -4.06 -9.76
C LEU A 57 3.14 -2.79 -9.43
N LEU A 58 4.07 -2.83 -8.48
CA LEU A 58 4.81 -1.66 -8.02
C LEU A 58 5.47 -0.83 -9.15
N PRO A 59 6.15 -1.41 -10.16
CA PRO A 59 6.69 -0.63 -11.26
C PRO A 59 5.62 0.13 -12.06
N HIS A 60 4.46 -0.49 -12.27
CA HIS A 60 3.33 0.14 -12.98
C HIS A 60 2.69 1.26 -12.17
N LEU A 61 2.66 1.12 -10.83
CA LEU A 61 2.18 2.18 -9.94
C LEU A 61 3.14 3.38 -9.92
N ILE A 62 4.46 3.13 -9.96
CA ILE A 62 5.48 4.19 -10.08
C ILE A 62 5.32 4.91 -11.42
N GLU A 63 5.23 4.15 -12.52
CA GLU A 63 5.06 4.71 -13.86
C GLU A 63 3.78 5.56 -13.95
N ALA A 64 2.66 5.08 -13.41
CA ALA A 64 1.40 5.83 -13.40
C ALA A 64 1.46 7.11 -12.54
N ALA A 65 2.27 7.13 -11.47
CA ALA A 65 2.45 8.32 -10.64
C ALA A 65 3.31 9.40 -11.32
N ASP A 66 4.23 8.99 -12.20
CA ASP A 66 5.09 9.89 -12.97
C ASP A 66 4.38 10.48 -14.21
N VAL A 67 3.21 9.94 -14.60
CA VAL A 67 2.39 10.51 -15.68
C VAL A 67 1.75 11.82 -15.19
N PRO A 68 2.05 12.98 -15.82
CA PRO A 68 1.45 14.23 -15.42
C PRO A 68 -0.07 14.16 -15.59
N PRO A 69 -0.86 14.74 -14.66
CA PRO A 69 -2.31 14.73 -14.78
C PRO A 69 -2.72 15.34 -16.12
N SER A 70 -3.58 14.65 -16.87
CA SER A 70 -4.15 15.20 -18.09
C SER A 70 -4.90 16.47 -17.71
N ARG A 71 -4.39 17.62 -18.17
CA ARG A 71 -5.13 18.88 -18.09
C ARG A 71 -6.45 18.68 -18.84
N ASN A 72 -7.54 18.61 -18.09
CA ASN A 72 -8.86 18.79 -18.66
C ASN A 72 -9.01 20.30 -18.87
N ASP A 73 -8.75 20.74 -20.09
CA ASP A 73 -9.12 22.08 -20.59
C ASP A 73 -10.65 22.18 -20.79
#